data_AF-A0AAP0W3K8-F1
#
_entry.id   AF-A0AAP0W3K8-F1
#
_cell.length_a   1.000
_cell.length_b   1.000
_cell.length_c   1.000
_cell.angle_alpha   90.00
_cell.angle_beta   90.00
_cell.angle_gamma   90.00
#
_symmetry.space_group_name_H-M   'P 1'
#
loop_
_entity.id
_entity.type
_entity.pdbx_description
1 polymer ?
#
loop_
_entity_poly.entity_id
_entity_poly.type
_entity_poly.pdbx_seq_one_letter_code
_entity_poly.pdbx_strand_id
1 'polypeptide(L)'
;MIGRYISHIPARHFKMVRYSGFLANRKRGTLLPKVYKALKKPKRPGFAVLMKGFPGTDPYQCILCKGRLRFAGAMAGEHVTKMLSDRLHQMAKKRWLRMPELDRCA
;
A
#
# COMPACT_ATOMS: atom_id res chain seq x y z
N MET A 1 15.12 -33.09 18.89
CA MET A 1 15.24 -32.30 20.14
C MET A 1 14.02 -31.45 20.48
N ILE A 2 13.36 -30.79 19.52
CA ILE A 2 12.23 -29.90 19.83
C ILE A 2 10.97 -30.62 20.35
N GLY A 3 10.76 -31.89 19.97
CA GLY A 3 9.61 -32.69 20.42
C GLY A 3 9.56 -32.91 21.94
N ARG A 4 10.71 -33.07 22.62
CA ARG A 4 10.78 -33.17 24.09
C ARG A 4 10.44 -31.83 24.78
N TYR A 5 10.63 -30.72 24.07
CA TYR A 5 10.27 -29.39 24.55
C TYR A 5 8.80 -29.07 24.28
N ILE A 6 8.18 -29.69 23.29
CA ILE A 6 6.76 -29.51 23.00
C ILE A 6 5.90 -30.44 23.86
N SER A 7 6.40 -31.63 24.21
CA SER A 7 5.68 -32.63 25.00
C SER A 7 5.30 -32.18 26.41
N HIS A 8 6.02 -31.22 27.00
CA HIS A 8 5.69 -30.67 28.31
C HIS A 8 4.70 -29.50 28.26
N ILE A 9 4.31 -29.04 27.07
CA ILE A 9 3.37 -27.92 26.91
C ILE A 9 1.96 -28.51 26.79
N PRO A 10 1.09 -28.32 27.80
CA PRO A 10 -0.29 -28.82 27.77
C PRO A 10 -1.05 -28.27 26.55
N ALA A 11 -1.79 -29.14 25.86
CA ALA A 11 -2.53 -28.76 24.65
C ALA A 11 -3.71 -27.81 24.90
N ARG A 12 -4.18 -27.70 26.15
CA ARG A 12 -5.31 -26.86 26.57
C ARG A 12 -4.95 -26.03 27.81
N HIS A 13 -5.52 -24.84 27.92
CA HIS A 13 -5.32 -23.89 29.04
C HIS A 13 -3.90 -23.33 29.23
N PHE A 14 -2.98 -23.52 28.28
CA PHE A 14 -1.69 -22.85 28.35
C PHE A 14 -1.85 -21.36 28.05
N LYS A 15 -1.33 -20.50 28.94
CA LYS A 15 -1.32 -19.06 28.71
C LYS A 15 -0.45 -18.79 27.49
N MET A 16 -1.00 -18.16 26.46
CA MET A 16 -0.25 -17.81 25.25
C MET A 16 0.97 -16.95 25.62
N VAL A 17 2.17 -17.51 25.54
CA VAL A 17 3.41 -16.76 25.78
C VAL A 17 3.74 -15.95 24.54
N ARG A 18 3.23 -14.72 24.50
CA ARG A 18 3.59 -13.76 23.46
C ARG A 18 5.06 -13.39 23.64
N TYR A 19 5.83 -13.39 22.56
CA TYR A 19 7.23 -12.94 22.52
C TYR A 19 8.26 -13.85 23.22
N SER A 20 8.14 -15.17 23.09
CA SER A 20 9.19 -16.10 23.54
C SER A 20 10.34 -16.24 22.53
N GLY A 21 11.50 -16.71 23.00
CA GLY A 21 12.65 -16.99 22.14
C GLY A 21 13.26 -15.75 21.47
N PHE A 22 13.38 -15.77 20.14
CA PHE A 22 13.94 -14.67 19.36
C PHE A 22 12.99 -13.47 19.21
N LEU A 23 11.70 -13.65 19.53
CA LEU A 23 10.71 -12.58 19.53
C LEU A 23 10.71 -11.78 20.84
N ALA A 24 11.42 -12.24 21.88
CA ALA A 24 11.57 -11.53 23.14
C ALA A 24 12.29 -10.20 22.95
N ASN A 25 11.77 -9.10 23.51
CA ASN A 25 12.31 -7.74 23.32
C ASN A 25 13.83 -7.65 23.52
N ARG A 26 14.35 -8.28 24.58
CA ARG A 26 15.80 -8.31 24.89
C ARG A 26 16.67 -8.98 23.83
N LYS A 27 16.13 -9.98 23.12
CA LYS A 27 16.85 -10.78 22.12
C LYS A 27 16.48 -10.40 20.69
N ARG A 28 15.40 -9.65 20.49
CA ARG A 28 14.84 -9.32 19.18
C ARG A 28 15.84 -8.57 18.30
N GLY A 29 16.57 -7.59 18.85
CA GLY A 29 17.56 -6.83 18.09
C GLY A 29 18.68 -7.68 17.49
N THR A 30 19.10 -8.75 18.18
CA THR A 30 20.24 -9.58 17.77
C THR A 30 19.82 -10.84 17.01
N LEU A 31 18.72 -11.47 17.40
CA LEU A 31 18.28 -12.76 16.83
C LEU A 31 17.35 -12.59 15.63
N LEU A 32 16.49 -11.56 15.61
CA LEU A 32 15.51 -11.38 14.52
C LEU A 32 16.18 -11.18 13.14
N PRO A 33 17.27 -10.39 13.00
CA PRO A 33 17.96 -10.28 11.71
C PRO A 33 18.56 -11.60 11.22
N LYS A 34 19.09 -12.43 12.13
CA LYS A 34 19.65 -13.75 11.81
C LYS A 34 18.56 -14.70 11.29
N VAL A 35 17.39 -14.68 11.92
CA VAL A 35 16.21 -15.43 11.46
C VAL A 35 15.78 -14.95 10.07
N TYR A 36 15.69 -13.64 9.83
CA TYR A 36 15.35 -13.11 8.50
C TYR A 36 16.39 -13.42 7.42
N LYS A 37 17.66 -13.60 7.78
CA LYS A 37 18.72 -14.03 6.87
C LYS A 37 18.60 -15.52 6.54
N ALA A 38 18.26 -16.34 7.54
CA ALA A 38 18.04 -17.78 7.37
C ALA A 38 16.75 -18.09 6.61
N LEU A 39 15.71 -17.27 6.79
CA LEU A 39 14.49 -17.33 5.99
C LEU A 39 14.80 -16.86 4.57
N LYS A 40 14.56 -17.74 3.59
CA LYS A 40 14.50 -17.33 2.18
C LYS A 40 13.37 -16.31 2.06
N LYS A 41 13.69 -15.03 1.88
CA LYS A 41 12.67 -14.00 1.66
C LYS A 41 11.88 -14.40 0.41
N PRO A 42 10.54 -14.50 0.48
CA PRO A 42 9.76 -14.62 -0.73
C PRO A 42 10.08 -13.39 -1.61
N LYS A 43 10.20 -13.60 -2.92
CA LYS A 43 10.33 -12.47 -3.86
C LYS A 43 9.18 -11.53 -3.57
N ARG A 44 9.50 -10.24 -3.34
CA ARG A 44 8.47 -9.23 -3.12
C ARG A 44 7.54 -9.28 -4.34
N PRO A 45 6.23 -9.44 -4.14
CA PRO A 45 5.30 -9.42 -5.25
C PRO A 45 5.45 -8.08 -5.98
N GLY A 46 5.46 -8.13 -7.32
CA GLY A 46 5.51 -6.92 -8.13
C GLY A 46 4.26 -6.07 -7.92
N PHE A 47 4.33 -4.80 -8.32
CA PHE A 47 3.21 -3.84 -8.20
C PHE A 47 1.89 -4.38 -8.74
N ALA A 48 1.90 -5.02 -9.92
CA ALA A 48 0.70 -5.64 -10.50
C ALA A 48 0.08 -6.72 -9.62
N VAL A 49 0.90 -7.57 -9.00
CA VAL A 49 0.43 -8.64 -8.12
C VAL A 49 -0.21 -8.05 -6.87
N LEU A 50 0.39 -6.98 -6.32
CA LEU A 50 -0.16 -6.25 -5.17
C LEU A 50 -1.50 -5.59 -5.52
N MET A 51 -1.59 -4.90 -6.66
CA MET A 51 -2.82 -4.26 -7.13
C MET A 51 -3.91 -5.27 -7.48
N LYS A 52 -3.55 -6.46 -7.97
CA LYS A 52 -4.53 -7.52 -8.17
C LYS A 52 -5.02 -8.13 -6.85
N GLY A 53 -4.15 -8.23 -5.84
CA GLY A 53 -4.48 -8.84 -4.56
C GLY A 53 -5.31 -7.96 -3.62
N PHE A 54 -5.09 -6.64 -3.63
CA PHE A 54 -5.77 -5.71 -2.70
C PHE A 54 -7.05 -5.10 -3.31
N PRO A 55 -6.97 -4.23 -4.35
CA PRO A 55 -8.18 -3.69 -5.00
C PRO A 55 -8.82 -4.64 -6.03
N GLY A 56 -8.21 -5.78 -6.36
CA GLY A 56 -8.77 -6.73 -7.34
C GLY A 56 -8.52 -6.35 -8.81
N THR A 57 -7.85 -5.22 -9.06
CA THR A 57 -7.68 -4.65 -10.40
C THR A 57 -6.25 -4.84 -10.89
N ASP A 58 -6.07 -5.42 -12.08
CA ASP A 58 -4.77 -5.47 -12.74
C ASP A 58 -4.46 -4.13 -13.42
N PRO A 59 -3.43 -3.38 -12.98
CA PRO A 59 -3.08 -2.08 -13.55
C PRO A 59 -2.59 -2.18 -14.99
N TYR A 60 -2.21 -3.39 -15.45
CA TYR A 60 -1.78 -3.63 -16.82
C TYR A 60 -2.87 -4.28 -17.68
N GLN A 61 -4.12 -4.31 -17.22
CA GLN A 61 -5.25 -4.77 -18.02
C GLN A 61 -6.05 -3.58 -18.55
N CYS A 62 -6.27 -3.54 -19.86
CA CYS A 62 -7.14 -2.54 -20.47
C CYS A 62 -8.59 -2.75 -20.01
N ILE A 63 -9.22 -1.71 -19.47
CA ILE A 63 -10.61 -1.76 -18.97
C ILE A 63 -11.60 -2.04 -20.12
N LEU A 64 -11.29 -1.61 -21.35
CA LEU A 64 -12.18 -1.76 -22.50
C LEU A 64 -12.00 -3.11 -23.19
N CYS A 65 -10.80 -3.40 -23.70
CA CYS A 65 -10.54 -4.57 -24.54
C CYS A 65 -9.93 -5.76 -23.78
N LYS A 66 -9.65 -5.62 -22.48
CA LYS A 66 -8.97 -6.63 -21.63
C LYS A 66 -7.57 -7.04 -22.09
N GLY A 67 -7.00 -6.36 -23.08
CA GLY A 67 -5.63 -6.57 -23.55
C GLY A 67 -4.58 -6.13 -22.53
N ARG A 68 -3.34 -6.63 -22.70
CA ARG A 68 -2.22 -6.34 -21.81
C ARG A 68 -1.54 -5.02 -22.17
N LEU A 69 -1.56 -4.07 -21.24
CA LEU A 69 -0.89 -2.79 -21.32
C LEU A 69 0.59 -2.92 -20.94
N ARG A 70 1.42 -2.01 -21.47
CA ARG A 70 2.84 -1.90 -21.12
C ARG A 70 3.04 -0.70 -20.19
N PHE A 71 3.97 -0.83 -19.25
CA PHE A 71 4.36 0.28 -18.40
C PHE A 71 5.04 1.36 -19.23
N ALA A 72 4.46 2.56 -19.27
CA ALA A 72 5.02 3.72 -19.98
C ALA A 72 5.86 4.62 -19.05
N GLY A 73 5.49 4.71 -17.77
CA GLY A 73 6.17 5.56 -16.79
C GLY A 73 5.35 5.71 -15.51
N ALA A 74 5.97 6.26 -14.48
CA ALA A 74 5.30 6.64 -13.24
C ALA A 74 5.55 8.13 -12.99
N MET A 75 4.48 8.85 -12.64
CA MET A 75 4.54 10.25 -12.24
C MET A 75 4.05 10.36 -10.80
N ALA A 76 4.67 11.25 -10.02
CA ALA A 76 4.18 11.55 -8.69
C ALA A 76 2.79 12.21 -8.80
N GLY A 77 1.82 11.70 -8.05
CA GLY A 77 0.53 12.35 -7.92
C GLY A 77 0.67 13.64 -7.12
N GLU A 78 -0.07 14.68 -7.50
CA GLU A 78 -0.21 15.85 -6.65
C GLU A 78 -1.15 15.57 -5.47
N HIS A 79 -0.94 16.28 -4.36
CA HIS A 79 -1.82 16.14 -3.21
C HIS A 79 -3.24 16.61 -3.57
N VAL A 80 -4.26 15.86 -3.13
CA VAL A 80 -5.67 16.11 -3.48
C VAL A 80 -6.08 17.55 -3.16
N THR A 81 -5.61 18.12 -2.06
CA THR A 81 -5.95 19.51 -1.69
C THR A 81 -5.44 20.52 -2.72
N LYS A 82 -4.25 20.30 -3.29
CA LYS A 82 -3.67 21.15 -4.32
C LYS A 82 -4.48 21.05 -5.62
N MET A 83 -4.82 19.82 -6.04
CA MET A 83 -5.66 19.62 -7.22
C MET A 83 -7.03 20.31 -7.07
N LEU A 84 -7.63 20.26 -5.87
CA LEU A 84 -8.90 20.92 -5.59
C LEU A 84 -8.77 22.44 -5.58
N SER A 85 -7.74 23.00 -4.94
CA SER A 85 -7.49 24.45 -4.93
C SER A 85 -7.26 24.99 -6.33
N ASP A 86 -6.46 24.29 -7.14
CA ASP A 86 -6.15 24.70 -8.51
C ASP A 86 -7.41 24.68 -9.38
N ARG A 87 -8.26 23.65 -9.20
CA ARG A 87 -9.55 23.56 -9.89
C ARG A 87 -10.49 24.70 -9.49
N LEU A 88 -10.61 25.00 -8.19
CA LEU A 88 -11.43 26.12 -7.71
C LEU A 88 -10.93 27.46 -8.24
N HIS A 89 -9.61 27.66 -8.26
CA HIS A 89 -9.00 28.87 -8.81
C HIS A 89 -9.29 29.02 -10.31
N GLN A 90 -9.18 27.93 -11.09
CA GLN A 90 -9.55 27.94 -12.50
C GLN A 90 -11.04 28.27 -12.71
N MET A 91 -11.94 27.74 -11.88
CA MET A 91 -13.36 28.06 -11.95
C MET A 91 -13.62 29.54 -11.66
N ALA A 92 -13.01 30.07 -10.60
CA ALA A 92 -13.10 31.48 -10.26
C ALA A 92 -12.60 32.35 -11.42
N LYS A 93 -11.41 32.07 -11.96
CA LYS A 93 -10.83 32.81 -13.10
C LYS A 93 -11.76 32.81 -14.32
N LYS A 94 -12.35 31.66 -14.67
CA LYS A 94 -13.32 31.55 -15.77
C LYS A 94 -14.59 32.38 -15.51
N ARG A 95 -15.05 32.46 -14.26
CA ARG A 95 -16.20 33.31 -13.87
C ARG A 95 -15.88 34.79 -14.01
N TRP A 96 -14.72 35.22 -13.50
CA TRP A 96 -14.24 36.61 -13.62
C TRP A 96 -14.09 37.04 -15.08
N LEU A 97 -13.50 36.20 -15.93
CA LEU A 97 -13.32 36.51 -17.36
C LEU A 97 -14.64 36.62 -18.14
N ARG A 98 -15.74 36.04 -17.65
CA ARG A 98 -17.08 36.16 -18.26
C ARG A 98 -17.91 37.34 -17.72
N MET A 99 -17.48 37.99 -16.64
CA MET A 99 -18.20 39.14 -16.08
C MET A 99 -18.40 40.31 -17.07
N PRO A 100 -17.41 40.74 -17.88
CA PRO A 100 -17.63 41.86 -18.80
C PRO A 100 -18.57 41.54 -19.98
N GLU A 101 -18.95 40.27 -20.21
CA GLU A 101 -19.97 39.89 -21.20
C GLU A 101 -21.40 40.05 -20.65
N LEU A 102 -21.60 39.90 -19.34
CA LEU A 102 -22.90 40.05 -18.68
C LEU A 102 -23.27 41.52 -18.44
N ASP A 103 -22.29 42.38 -18.16
CA ASP A 103 -22.51 43.82 -17.94
C ASP A 103 -22.84 44.60 -19.23
N ARG A 104 -22.67 43.99 -20.42
CA ARG A 104 -23.05 44.59 -21.71
C ARG A 104 -24.51 44.39 -22.09
N CYS A 105 -25.27 43.62 -21.31
CA CYS A 105 -26.69 43.34 -21.54
C CYS A 105 -27.62 44.14 -20.60
N ALA A 106 -27.11 45.13 -19.86
CA ALA A 106 -27.86 46.03 -19.01
C ALA A 106 -28.03 47.42 -19.64
#